data_AF-A0A8T2P1D6-F1
#
_entry.id   AF-A0A8T2P1D6-F1
#
_cell.length_a   1.000
_cell.length_b   1.000
_cell.length_c   1.000
_cell.angle_alpha   90.00
_cell.angle_beta   90.00
_cell.angle_gamma   90.00
#
_symmetry.space_group_name_H-M   'P 1'
#
loop_
_entity.id
_entity.type
_entity.pdbx_description
1 polymer ?
#
loop_
_entity_poly.entity_id
_entity_poly.type
_entity_poly.pdbx_seq_one_letter_code
_entity_poly.pdbx_strand_id
1 'polypeptide(L)'
;MCLYCCYLCTSPDSLTQWRAEGRVAVWLHVPIAQSRFVAAAAAHGFTFHHARGDQSTLSLWLVEGESRLPLYATHQVGVAGDTAVREVLEETGVRSEFQSLLSVRQQHNHPGAFGMSDLYLICRMRPLSFHIEFCTQECLRCEWIDLEELARTGHTTPITSRVSRLLLHGLMHGFHHIDLGMEVLPAVYSGMFYQLYHRPLPMGDSTSPNV
;
A
#
# COMPACT_ATOMS: atom_id res chain seq x y z
N MET A 1 17.17 -12.70 -16.11
CA MET A 1 17.28 -11.30 -15.64
C MET A 1 18.39 -10.63 -16.45
N CYS A 2 18.07 -9.81 -17.45
CA CYS A 2 19.08 -9.07 -18.22
C CYS A 2 19.01 -7.60 -17.82
N LEU A 3 19.89 -7.19 -16.91
CA LEU A 3 20.38 -5.81 -16.88
C LEU A 3 21.50 -5.73 -17.92
N TYR A 4 21.37 -4.97 -19.02
CA TYR A 4 22.49 -4.29 -19.71
C TYR A 4 21.96 -3.44 -20.89
N CYS A 5 22.31 -2.16 -20.87
CA CYS A 5 22.54 -1.22 -21.97
C CYS A 5 21.45 -0.96 -23.05
N CYS A 6 20.90 0.27 -23.05
CA CYS A 6 19.86 0.79 -23.93
C CYS A 6 20.15 0.77 -25.46
N TYR A 7 21.38 0.53 -25.91
CA TYR A 7 21.70 0.53 -27.35
C TYR A 7 21.55 -0.85 -28.03
N LEU A 8 21.67 -1.95 -27.28
CA LEU A 8 21.61 -3.32 -27.84
C LEU A 8 20.20 -3.91 -27.80
N CYS A 9 19.33 -3.43 -26.90
CA CYS A 9 18.03 -4.05 -26.62
C CYS A 9 16.91 -3.74 -27.64
N THR A 10 17.12 -2.79 -28.55
CA THR A 10 16.11 -2.39 -29.55
C THR A 10 16.46 -2.85 -30.97
N SER A 11 17.50 -3.66 -31.17
CA SER A 11 17.75 -4.25 -32.48
C SER A 11 16.80 -5.45 -32.71
N PRO A 12 16.31 -5.67 -33.95
CA PRO A 12 15.56 -6.89 -34.31
C PRO A 12 16.33 -8.18 -33.99
N ASP A 13 17.66 -8.12 -34.01
CA ASP A 13 18.55 -9.24 -33.73
C ASP A 13 18.45 -9.73 -32.28
N SER A 14 18.41 -8.79 -31.32
CA SER A 14 18.29 -9.12 -29.90
C SER A 14 16.95 -9.78 -29.56
N LEU A 15 15.85 -9.33 -30.17
CA LEU A 15 14.53 -9.95 -29.96
C LEU A 15 14.48 -11.38 -30.49
N THR A 16 15.10 -11.61 -31.65
CA THR A 16 15.17 -12.94 -32.27
C THR A 16 16.01 -13.87 -31.40
N GLN A 17 17.15 -13.39 -30.91
CA GLN A 17 18.01 -14.12 -29.99
C GLN A 17 17.28 -14.47 -28.69
N TRP A 18 16.60 -13.53 -28.05
CA TRP A 18 15.89 -13.78 -26.80
C TRP A 18 14.76 -14.79 -26.94
N ARG A 19 14.06 -14.80 -28.08
CA ARG A 19 13.07 -15.84 -28.39
C ARG A 19 13.75 -17.20 -28.56
N ALA A 20 14.87 -17.26 -29.27
CA ALA A 20 15.63 -18.50 -29.43
C ALA A 20 16.18 -19.03 -28.09
N GLU A 21 16.53 -18.14 -27.16
CA GLU A 21 16.94 -18.47 -25.79
C GLU A 21 15.76 -18.91 -24.89
N GLY A 22 14.53 -18.94 -25.39
CA GLY A 22 13.35 -19.34 -24.62
C GLY A 22 12.93 -18.32 -23.56
N ARG A 23 13.28 -17.04 -23.72
CA ARG A 23 12.85 -16.00 -22.78
C ARG A 23 11.36 -15.71 -22.97
N VAL A 24 10.66 -15.60 -21.84
CA VAL A 24 9.20 -15.34 -21.82
C VAL A 24 8.86 -13.85 -21.78
N ALA A 25 9.74 -13.04 -21.18
CA ALA A 25 9.54 -11.61 -21.02
C ALA A 25 10.88 -10.85 -21.02
N VAL A 26 10.83 -9.59 -21.44
CA VAL A 26 11.95 -8.65 -21.42
C VAL A 26 11.55 -7.41 -20.65
N TRP A 27 12.49 -6.90 -19.85
CA TRP A 27 12.35 -5.66 -19.10
C TRP A 27 13.39 -4.66 -19.59
N LEU A 28 12.98 -3.44 -19.89
CA LEU A 28 13.86 -2.36 -20.31
C LEU A 28 13.75 -1.21 -19.31
N HIS A 29 14.89 -0.77 -18.77
CA HIS A 29 14.97 0.38 -17.87
C HIS A 29 15.56 1.55 -18.64
N VAL A 30 14.84 2.66 -18.72
CA VAL A 30 15.23 3.84 -19.49
C VAL A 30 15.29 5.05 -18.55
N PRO A 31 16.48 5.61 -18.28
CA PRO A 31 16.63 6.87 -17.56
C PRO A 31 15.95 8.02 -18.31
N ILE A 32 15.47 9.04 -17.60
CA ILE A 32 14.74 10.18 -18.16
C ILE A 32 15.57 10.92 -19.22
N ALA A 33 16.89 11.03 -19.01
CA ALA A 33 17.84 11.61 -19.95
C ALA A 33 17.95 10.84 -21.29
N GLN A 34 17.42 9.62 -21.35
CA GLN A 34 17.43 8.74 -22.50
C GLN A 34 16.01 8.39 -22.98
N SER A 35 15.02 9.20 -22.62
CA SER A 35 13.59 8.99 -22.94
C SER A 35 13.32 8.76 -24.44
N ARG A 36 14.18 9.25 -25.34
CA ARG A 36 14.13 8.95 -26.79
C ARG A 36 14.08 7.45 -27.12
N PHE A 37 14.65 6.58 -26.28
CA PHE A 37 14.62 5.13 -26.49
C PHE A 37 13.27 4.49 -26.15
N VAL A 38 12.41 5.17 -25.40
CA VAL A 38 11.04 4.72 -25.12
C VAL A 38 10.26 4.58 -26.42
N ALA A 39 10.34 5.58 -27.30
CA ALA A 39 9.65 5.57 -28.59
C ALA A 39 10.15 4.42 -29.49
N ALA A 40 11.47 4.20 -29.52
CA ALA A 40 12.06 3.09 -30.27
C ALA A 40 11.64 1.72 -29.71
N ALA A 41 11.65 1.56 -28.38
CA ALA A 41 11.19 0.33 -27.74
C ALA A 41 9.70 0.07 -28.00
N ALA A 42 8.85 1.10 -27.96
CA ALA A 42 7.43 0.98 -28.26
C ALA A 42 7.16 0.47 -29.69
N ALA A 43 7.97 0.88 -30.67
CA ALA A 43 7.88 0.37 -32.05
C ALA A 43 8.15 -1.14 -32.15
N HIS A 44 8.81 -1.74 -31.16
CA HIS A 44 9.04 -3.17 -31.02
C HIS A 44 8.08 -3.88 -30.06
N GLY A 45 6.99 -3.21 -29.66
CA GLY A 45 5.93 -3.79 -28.83
C GLY A 45 6.17 -3.70 -27.33
N PHE A 46 7.22 -3.00 -26.87
CA PHE A 46 7.36 -2.73 -25.44
C PHE A 46 6.25 -1.77 -24.97
N THR A 47 5.71 -2.03 -23.78
CA THR A 47 4.74 -1.17 -23.11
C THR A 47 5.30 -0.64 -21.80
N PHE A 48 4.77 0.48 -21.32
CA PHE A 48 5.12 0.94 -19.98
C PHE A 48 4.63 -0.05 -18.93
N HIS A 49 5.48 -0.28 -17.94
CA HIS A 49 5.09 -0.93 -16.71
C HIS A 49 5.02 0.08 -15.57
N HIS A 50 6.13 0.67 -15.14
CA HIS A 50 6.12 1.66 -14.05
C HIS A 50 7.26 2.67 -14.23
N ALA A 51 7.28 3.73 -13.43
CA ALA A 51 8.41 4.63 -13.30
C ALA A 51 8.75 4.85 -11.82
N ARG A 52 10.03 5.08 -11.51
CA ARG A 52 10.51 5.40 -10.17
C ARG A 52 11.58 6.48 -10.27
N GLY A 53 11.32 7.66 -9.70
CA GLY A 53 12.18 8.83 -9.88
C GLY A 53 12.40 9.11 -11.37
N ASP A 54 13.67 9.29 -11.76
CA ASP A 54 14.08 9.61 -13.14
C ASP A 54 14.27 8.37 -14.03
N GLN A 55 13.57 7.27 -13.76
CA GLN A 55 13.68 6.04 -14.55
C GLN A 55 12.32 5.44 -14.86
N SER A 56 12.12 5.09 -16.13
CA SER A 56 10.98 4.30 -16.60
C SER A 56 11.35 2.83 -16.80
N THR A 57 10.41 1.95 -16.52
CA THR A 57 10.50 0.51 -16.74
C THR A 57 9.44 0.12 -17.77
N LEU A 58 9.89 -0.46 -18.88
CA LEU A 58 9.06 -1.03 -19.93
C LEU A 58 9.14 -2.55 -19.91
N SER A 59 8.12 -3.22 -20.43
CA SER A 59 8.07 -4.67 -20.54
C SER A 59 7.60 -5.12 -21.92
N LEU A 60 8.09 -6.28 -22.36
CA LEU A 60 7.61 -6.98 -23.55
C LEU A 60 7.40 -8.45 -23.21
N TRP A 61 6.20 -8.96 -23.48
CA TRP A 61 5.89 -10.40 -23.42
C TRP A 61 6.26 -11.04 -24.76
N LEU A 62 7.07 -12.11 -24.74
CA LEU A 62 7.68 -12.67 -25.95
C LEU A 62 6.95 -13.90 -26.50
N VAL A 63 6.15 -14.57 -25.67
CA VAL A 63 5.45 -15.82 -26.03
C VAL A 63 4.00 -15.56 -26.39
N GLU A 64 3.40 -16.50 -27.13
CA GLU A 64 1.98 -16.42 -27.48
C GLU A 64 1.07 -16.48 -26.23
N GLY A 65 -0.07 -15.82 -26.33
CA GLY A 65 -1.07 -15.74 -25.27
C GLY A 65 -0.96 -14.49 -24.40
N GLU A 66 -1.81 -14.44 -23.39
CA GLU A 66 -1.92 -13.29 -22.48
C GLU A 66 -0.68 -13.16 -21.59
N SER A 67 -0.20 -11.93 -21.41
CA SER A 67 0.94 -11.64 -20.54
C SER A 67 0.64 -12.02 -19.10
N ARG A 68 1.55 -12.74 -18.46
CA ARG A 68 1.48 -13.10 -17.03
C ARG A 68 2.41 -12.28 -16.17
N LEU A 69 2.99 -11.21 -16.73
CA LEU A 69 3.75 -10.26 -15.93
C LEU A 69 2.79 -9.63 -14.91
N PRO A 70 3.20 -9.51 -13.64
CA PRO A 70 2.45 -8.71 -12.68
C PRO A 70 2.17 -7.34 -13.30
N LEU A 71 0.94 -6.85 -13.13
CA LEU A 71 0.64 -5.48 -13.50
C LEU A 71 1.44 -4.53 -12.59
N TYR A 72 1.59 -3.29 -13.05
CA TYR A 72 2.20 -2.25 -12.25
C TYR A 72 1.44 -1.98 -10.95
N ALA A 73 2.15 -1.47 -9.95
CA ALA A 73 1.56 -1.20 -8.64
C ALA A 73 0.35 -0.25 -8.81
N THR A 74 -0.84 -0.78 -8.55
CA THR A 74 -2.09 -0.02 -8.66
C THR A 74 -2.47 0.69 -7.37
N HIS A 75 -1.90 0.27 -6.24
CA HIS A 75 -2.22 0.77 -4.91
C HIS A 75 -0.96 1.31 -4.23
N GLN A 76 -1.08 2.45 -3.56
CA GLN A 76 -0.13 2.89 -2.56
C GLN A 76 -0.65 2.46 -1.20
N VAL A 77 0.18 1.77 -0.41
CA VAL A 77 -0.16 1.36 0.95
C VAL A 77 0.98 1.78 1.86
N GLY A 78 0.72 2.71 2.76
CA GLY A 78 1.69 3.14 3.78
C GLY A 78 1.83 2.11 4.90
N VAL A 79 2.91 2.22 5.68
CA VAL A 79 3.07 1.50 6.95
C VAL A 79 1.98 1.99 7.90
N ALA A 80 0.97 1.15 8.15
CA ALA A 80 -0.30 1.57 8.75
C ALA A 80 -0.13 2.34 10.07
N GLY A 81 0.70 1.79 10.98
CA GLY A 81 0.92 2.37 12.31
C GLY A 81 1.64 3.71 12.29
N ASP A 82 2.84 3.76 11.73
CA ASP A 82 3.65 4.99 11.71
C ASP A 82 2.98 6.10 10.89
N THR A 83 2.32 5.73 9.79
CA THR A 83 1.53 6.68 8.99
C THR A 83 0.40 7.24 9.84
N ALA A 84 -0.41 6.40 10.49
CA ALA A 84 -1.53 6.86 11.31
C ALA A 84 -1.08 7.75 12.48
N VAL A 85 0.05 7.42 13.15
CA VAL A 85 0.61 8.27 14.22
C VAL A 85 1.00 9.65 13.68
N ARG A 86 1.68 9.69 12.53
CA ARG A 86 2.10 10.94 11.89
C ARG A 86 0.90 11.79 11.48
N GLU A 87 -0.07 11.22 10.75
CA GLU A 87 -1.24 11.98 10.27
C GLU A 87 -2.06 12.55 11.44
N VAL A 88 -2.27 11.77 12.51
CA VAL A 88 -2.99 12.27 13.69
C VAL A 88 -2.26 13.47 14.30
N LEU A 89 -0.93 13.43 14.39
CA LEU A 89 -0.16 14.55 14.92
C LEU A 89 -0.21 15.77 14.00
N GLU A 90 -0.01 15.57 12.69
CA GLU A 90 0.03 16.66 11.70
C GLU A 90 -1.32 17.36 11.54
N GLU A 91 -2.43 16.61 11.50
CA GLU A 91 -3.77 17.16 11.32
C GLU A 91 -4.36 17.74 12.62
N THR A 92 -4.10 17.12 13.77
CA THR A 92 -4.82 17.43 15.02
C THR A 92 -3.96 18.00 16.16
N GLY A 93 -2.63 17.89 16.06
CA GLY A 93 -1.69 18.21 17.14
C GLY A 93 -1.66 17.17 18.27
N VAL A 94 -2.49 16.14 18.23
CA VAL A 94 -2.58 15.10 19.26
C VAL A 94 -1.47 14.07 19.08
N ARG A 95 -0.65 13.86 20.12
CA ARG A 95 0.25 12.71 20.16
C ARG A 95 -0.57 11.45 20.42
N SER A 96 -0.29 10.39 19.68
CA SER A 96 -0.96 9.11 19.82
C SER A 96 0.00 7.95 19.62
N GLU A 97 -0.42 6.75 20.00
CA GLU A 97 0.25 5.50 19.67
C GLU A 97 -0.70 4.57 18.91
N PHE A 98 -0.15 3.84 17.94
CA PHE A 98 -0.86 2.80 17.23
C PHE A 98 -1.21 1.65 18.18
N GLN A 99 -2.40 1.08 18.03
CA GLN A 99 -2.85 -0.07 18.83
C GLN A 99 -3.15 -1.29 17.96
N SER A 100 -3.94 -1.11 16.90
CA SER A 100 -4.40 -2.20 16.04
C SER A 100 -4.92 -1.68 14.71
N LEU A 101 -5.01 -2.57 13.74
CA LEU A 101 -5.83 -2.37 12.56
C LEU A 101 -7.27 -2.80 12.89
N LEU A 102 -8.25 -1.99 12.49
CA LEU A 102 -9.68 -2.27 12.68
C LEU A 102 -10.35 -2.74 11.39
N SER A 103 -9.99 -2.13 10.27
CA SER A 103 -10.65 -2.39 8.99
C SER A 103 -9.80 -1.98 7.81
N VAL A 104 -10.11 -2.56 6.65
CA VAL A 104 -9.53 -2.22 5.36
C VAL A 104 -10.67 -1.85 4.43
N ARG A 105 -10.60 -0.66 3.82
CA ARG A 105 -11.49 -0.25 2.73
C ARG A 105 -10.73 -0.39 1.42
N GLN A 106 -11.39 -0.93 0.41
CA GLN A 106 -10.94 -0.88 -0.97
C GLN A 106 -11.94 -0.08 -1.80
N GLN A 107 -11.45 0.75 -2.70
CA GLN A 107 -12.25 1.35 -3.76
C GLN A 107 -11.50 1.25 -5.10
N HIS A 108 -12.26 1.08 -6.17
CA HIS A 108 -11.77 1.03 -7.54
C HIS A 108 -12.25 2.25 -8.29
N ASN A 109 -11.54 2.62 -9.36
CA ASN A 109 -11.89 3.74 -10.22
C ASN A 109 -12.02 5.06 -9.44
N HIS A 110 -11.11 5.31 -8.50
CA HIS A 110 -11.17 6.48 -7.63
C HIS A 110 -11.00 7.78 -8.47
N PRO A 111 -12.01 8.67 -8.55
CA PRO A 111 -11.97 9.82 -9.45
C PRO A 111 -10.82 10.78 -9.15
N GLY A 112 -10.54 11.01 -7.87
CA GLY A 112 -9.41 11.84 -7.41
C GLY A 112 -8.04 11.19 -7.54
N ALA A 113 -7.97 9.94 -8.00
CA ALA A 113 -6.71 9.20 -8.17
C ALA A 113 -6.60 8.64 -9.60
N PHE A 114 -7.10 9.38 -10.60
CA PHE A 114 -7.00 9.03 -12.03
C PHE A 114 -7.54 7.63 -12.38
N GLY A 115 -8.59 7.17 -11.68
CA GLY A 115 -9.18 5.84 -11.91
C GLY A 115 -8.40 4.70 -11.26
N MET A 116 -7.34 4.98 -10.52
CA MET A 116 -6.59 3.97 -9.77
C MET A 116 -7.43 3.43 -8.60
N SER A 117 -7.03 2.25 -8.14
CA SER A 117 -7.65 1.63 -6.97
C SER A 117 -6.92 2.07 -5.70
N ASP A 118 -7.66 2.26 -4.61
CA ASP A 118 -7.12 2.66 -3.33
C ASP A 118 -7.44 1.63 -2.25
N LEU A 119 -6.49 1.50 -1.32
CA LEU A 119 -6.65 0.77 -0.07
C LEU A 119 -6.47 1.76 1.07
N TYR A 120 -7.45 1.79 1.97
CA TYR A 120 -7.44 2.65 3.15
C TYR A 120 -7.50 1.80 4.41
N LEU A 121 -6.48 1.95 5.25
CA LEU A 121 -6.31 1.20 6.49
C LEU A 121 -6.83 2.02 7.66
N ILE A 122 -7.82 1.49 8.38
CA ILE A 122 -8.45 2.16 9.52
C ILE A 122 -7.84 1.61 10.79
N CYS A 123 -7.13 2.45 11.52
CA CYS A 123 -6.37 2.06 12.71
C CYS A 123 -7.07 2.51 13.99
N ARG A 124 -6.94 1.72 15.06
CA ARG A 124 -7.24 2.16 16.42
C ARG A 124 -5.99 2.80 17.01
N MET A 125 -6.16 4.00 17.54
CA MET A 125 -5.09 4.76 18.16
C MET A 125 -5.40 4.98 19.65
N ARG A 126 -4.36 5.09 20.49
CA ARG A 126 -4.49 5.55 21.87
C ARG A 126 -3.88 6.95 21.99
N PRO A 127 -4.64 7.97 22.42
CA PRO A 127 -4.08 9.31 22.62
C PRO A 127 -3.10 9.33 23.80
N LEU A 128 -2.02 10.09 23.64
CA LEU A 128 -1.01 10.41 24.65
C LEU A 128 -1.10 11.87 25.11
N SER A 129 -1.83 12.70 24.38
CA SER A 129 -2.24 14.06 24.75
C SER A 129 -3.71 14.27 24.37
N PHE A 130 -4.34 15.31 24.93
CA PHE A 130 -5.76 15.61 24.68
C PHE A 130 -6.01 17.03 24.18
N HIS A 131 -4.99 17.90 24.24
CA HIS A 131 -5.06 19.22 23.64
C HIS A 131 -5.02 19.10 22.11
N ILE A 132 -5.97 19.75 21.44
CA ILE A 132 -6.08 19.80 19.99
C ILE A 132 -5.52 21.13 19.52
N GLU A 133 -4.55 21.06 18.61
CA GLU A 133 -4.00 22.19 17.85
C GLU A 133 -3.97 21.75 16.39
N PHE A 134 -5.09 21.92 15.70
CA PHE A 134 -5.32 21.29 14.40
C PHE A 134 -4.84 22.15 13.22
N CYS A 135 -4.48 21.49 12.13
CA CYS A 135 -4.04 22.15 10.90
C CYS A 135 -5.22 22.81 10.17
N THR A 136 -5.24 24.14 10.11
CA THR A 136 -6.31 24.91 9.46
C THR A 136 -6.24 24.92 7.92
N GLN A 137 -5.15 24.43 7.34
CA GLN A 137 -5.01 24.29 5.89
C GLN A 137 -5.69 23.03 5.36
N GLU A 138 -5.72 21.97 6.17
CA GLU A 138 -6.27 20.65 5.77
C GLU A 138 -7.62 20.37 6.43
N CYS A 139 -7.81 20.80 7.68
CA CYS A 139 -9.02 20.55 8.45
C CYS A 139 -9.84 21.83 8.66
N LEU A 140 -11.14 21.73 8.45
CA LEU A 140 -12.09 22.81 8.79
C LEU A 140 -12.40 22.85 10.30
N ARG A 141 -12.42 21.69 10.96
CA ARG A 141 -12.74 21.51 12.38
C ARG A 141 -12.09 20.22 12.88
N CYS A 142 -11.65 20.22 14.13
CA CYS A 142 -11.18 19.04 14.85
C CYS A 142 -11.69 19.09 16.28
N GLU A 143 -12.31 18.00 16.76
CA GLU A 143 -12.89 17.94 18.09
C GLU A 143 -12.99 16.50 18.62
N TRP A 144 -13.06 16.38 19.94
CA TRP A 144 -13.42 15.13 20.59
C TRP A 144 -14.95 14.98 20.57
N ILE A 145 -15.43 13.91 19.95
CA ILE A 145 -16.87 13.59 19.82
C ILE A 145 -17.17 12.35 20.65
N ASP A 146 -18.34 12.32 21.29
CA ASP A 146 -18.83 11.11 21.92
C ASP A 146 -19.01 9.98 20.90
N LEU A 147 -18.52 8.79 21.24
CA LEU A 147 -18.50 7.67 20.31
C LEU A 147 -19.92 7.15 20.00
N GLU A 148 -20.83 7.20 20.96
CA GLU A 148 -22.21 6.80 20.71
C GLU A 148 -22.94 7.81 19.82
N GLU A 149 -22.66 9.09 20.00
CA GLU A 149 -23.13 10.15 19.11
C GLU A 149 -22.63 9.89 17.67
N LEU A 150 -21.33 9.66 17.49
CA LEU A 150 -20.73 9.39 16.18
C LEU A 150 -21.28 8.10 15.53
N ALA A 151 -21.61 7.09 16.33
CA ALA A 151 -22.22 5.84 15.84
C ALA A 151 -23.68 6.01 15.36
N ARG A 152 -24.38 7.03 15.86
CA ARG A 152 -25.80 7.31 15.60
C ARG A 152 -26.04 8.44 14.61
N THR A 153 -25.10 9.39 14.48
CA THR A 153 -25.27 10.56 13.62
C THR A 153 -25.44 10.19 12.15
N GLY A 154 -26.31 10.93 11.45
CA GLY A 154 -26.45 10.88 9.99
C GLY A 154 -25.46 11.79 9.26
N HIS A 155 -24.72 12.64 9.98
CA HIS A 155 -23.80 13.63 9.42
C HIS A 155 -22.37 13.08 9.25
N THR A 156 -22.25 11.81 8.87
CA THR A 156 -20.96 11.17 8.64
C THR A 156 -21.07 10.13 7.53
N THR A 157 -19.94 9.60 7.07
CA THR A 157 -19.95 8.56 6.03
C THR A 157 -20.44 7.23 6.58
N PRO A 158 -21.05 6.35 5.76
CA PRO A 158 -21.45 5.01 6.20
C PRO A 158 -20.29 4.18 6.78
N ILE A 159 -19.06 4.38 6.29
CA ILE A 159 -17.85 3.71 6.78
C ILE A 159 -17.52 4.21 8.19
N THR A 160 -17.50 5.52 8.41
CA THR A 160 -17.27 6.11 9.73
C THR A 160 -18.31 5.64 10.74
N SER A 161 -19.59 5.61 10.37
CA SER A 161 -20.66 5.10 11.25
C SER A 161 -20.45 3.61 11.58
N ARG A 162 -20.07 2.78 10.59
CA ARG A 162 -19.78 1.36 10.82
C ARG A 162 -18.59 1.14 11.75
N VAL A 163 -17.49 1.86 11.54
CA VAL A 163 -16.29 1.78 12.39
C VAL A 163 -16.58 2.27 13.81
N SER A 164 -17.40 3.31 13.95
CA SER A 164 -17.79 3.82 15.28
C SER A 164 -18.58 2.78 16.07
N ARG A 165 -19.49 2.04 15.42
CA ARG A 165 -20.19 0.90 16.05
C ARG A 165 -19.25 -0.25 16.40
N LEU A 166 -18.25 -0.51 15.57
CA LEU A 166 -17.21 -1.51 15.85
C LEU A 166 -16.40 -1.11 17.08
N LEU A 167 -15.95 0.14 17.16
CA LEU A 167 -15.26 0.70 18.32
C LEU A 167 -16.12 0.63 19.58
N LEU A 168 -17.42 0.99 19.49
CA LEU A 168 -18.35 0.93 20.61
C LEU A 168 -18.50 -0.51 21.13
N HIS A 169 -18.61 -1.48 20.21
CA HIS A 169 -18.62 -2.90 20.59
C HIS A 169 -17.33 -3.30 21.32
N GLY A 170 -16.16 -2.87 20.82
CA GLY A 170 -14.87 -3.11 21.49
C GLY A 170 -14.75 -2.43 22.86
N LEU A 171 -15.34 -1.24 23.02
CA LEU A 171 -15.38 -0.55 24.32
C LEU A 171 -16.25 -1.30 25.34
N MET A 172 -17.40 -1.83 24.90
CA MET A 172 -18.35 -2.54 25.76
C MET A 172 -17.94 -3.98 26.09
N HIS A 173 -17.32 -4.70 25.14
CA HIS A 173 -17.06 -6.14 25.24
C HIS A 173 -15.57 -6.49 25.21
N GLY A 174 -14.69 -5.49 25.12
CA GLY A 174 -13.23 -5.64 25.04
C GLY A 174 -12.69 -5.59 23.60
N PHE A 175 -11.62 -4.80 23.41
CA PHE A 175 -11.01 -4.57 22.09
C PHE A 175 -10.41 -5.81 21.45
N HIS A 176 -10.04 -6.80 22.26
CA HIS A 176 -9.65 -8.11 21.77
C HIS A 176 -10.73 -8.77 20.92
N HIS A 177 -11.97 -8.28 20.82
CA HIS A 177 -13.00 -8.74 19.87
C HIS A 177 -12.90 -8.10 18.48
N ILE A 178 -12.30 -6.93 18.35
CA ILE A 178 -12.32 -6.14 17.11
C ILE A 178 -10.93 -5.87 16.53
N ASP A 179 -9.89 -6.05 17.33
CA ASP A 179 -8.52 -5.76 16.92
C ASP A 179 -7.95 -6.83 15.98
N LEU A 180 -7.25 -6.33 14.96
CA LEU A 180 -6.20 -7.06 14.25
C LEU A 180 -4.85 -6.53 14.77
N GLY A 181 -4.17 -7.32 15.58
CA GLY A 181 -2.85 -7.00 16.14
C GLY A 181 -1.77 -7.10 15.07
N MET A 182 -0.59 -6.53 15.37
CA MET A 182 0.58 -6.56 14.49
C MET A 182 1.72 -7.31 15.17
N GLU A 183 2.29 -8.29 14.47
CA GLU A 183 3.54 -8.95 14.85
C GLU A 183 4.63 -8.72 13.80
N VAL A 184 5.89 -8.65 14.26
CA VAL A 184 7.04 -8.50 13.38
C VAL A 184 7.69 -9.87 13.20
N LEU A 185 7.79 -10.32 11.95
CA LEU A 185 8.41 -11.59 11.59
C LEU A 185 9.66 -11.35 10.73
N PRO A 186 10.71 -12.18 10.85
CA PRO A 186 11.86 -12.11 9.96
C PRO A 186 11.45 -12.48 8.52
N ALA A 187 11.96 -11.74 7.55
CA ALA A 187 11.76 -12.08 6.14
C ALA A 187 12.64 -13.25 5.71
N VAL A 188 12.18 -13.99 4.69
CA VAL A 188 12.97 -15.08 4.08
C VAL A 188 14.26 -14.54 3.45
N TYR A 189 14.22 -13.29 2.97
CA TYR A 189 15.39 -12.58 2.46
C TYR A 189 16.10 -11.83 3.60
N SER A 190 17.41 -12.03 3.72
CA SER A 190 18.22 -11.57 4.85
C SER A 190 18.14 -10.06 5.07
N GLY A 191 17.98 -9.64 6.33
CA GLY A 191 18.03 -8.24 6.75
C GLY A 191 16.72 -7.47 6.63
N MET A 192 15.61 -8.14 6.29
CA MET A 192 14.28 -7.52 6.21
C MET A 192 13.29 -8.17 7.19
N PHE A 193 12.19 -7.47 7.46
CA PHE A 193 11.12 -7.92 8.35
C PHE A 193 9.75 -7.73 7.69
N TYR A 194 8.80 -8.60 8.05
CA TYR A 194 7.39 -8.45 7.74
C TYR A 194 6.65 -7.89 8.95
N GLN A 195 5.71 -6.97 8.73
CA GLN A 195 4.68 -6.63 9.71
C GLN A 195 3.42 -7.42 9.34
N LEU A 196 3.07 -8.40 10.15
CA LEU A 196 1.90 -9.25 9.91
C LEU A 196 0.73 -8.78 10.78
N TYR A 197 -0.38 -8.42 10.14
CA TYR A 197 -1.59 -7.99 10.82
C TYR A 197 -2.60 -9.12 10.83
N HIS A 198 -3.00 -9.59 12.00
CA HIS A 198 -3.95 -10.68 12.14
C HIS A 198 -4.70 -10.61 13.46
N ARG A 199 -5.74 -11.44 13.58
CA ARG A 199 -6.44 -11.62 14.83
C ARG A 199 -5.46 -12.13 15.90
N PRO A 200 -5.34 -11.49 17.08
CA PRO A 200 -4.49 -12.02 18.14
C PRO A 200 -4.88 -13.45 18.48
N LEU A 201 -3.88 -14.33 18.53
CA LEU A 201 -4.10 -15.72 18.91
C LEU A 201 -4.42 -15.78 20.42
N PRO A 202 -5.34 -16.67 20.85
CA PRO A 202 -5.51 -16.95 22.26
C PRO A 202 -4.16 -17.38 22.85
N MET A 203 -3.81 -16.87 24.02
CA MET A 203 -2.59 -17.26 24.73
C MET A 203 -2.65 -18.77 25.02
N GLY A 204 -1.98 -19.56 24.18
CA GLY A 204 -2.05 -21.02 24.18
C GLY A 204 -1.04 -21.72 23.25
N ASP A 205 -0.53 -21.04 22.22
CA ASP A 205 0.38 -21.65 21.22
C ASP A 205 1.70 -20.87 21.03
N SER A 206 2.32 -20.36 22.10
CA SER A 206 3.75 -20.03 22.02
C SER A 206 4.58 -21.32 22.12
N THR A 207 4.55 -22.12 21.06
CA THR A 207 5.67 -23.01 20.76
C THR A 207 6.83 -22.11 20.34
N SER A 208 7.72 -21.83 21.29
CA SER A 208 9.03 -21.24 21.04
C SER A 208 9.70 -22.00 19.90
N PRO A 209 10.07 -21.37 18.77
CA PRO A 209 10.93 -22.04 17.81
C PRO A 209 12.34 -22.05 18.40
N ASN A 210 12.70 -23.17 19.03
CA ASN A 210 14.09 -23.58 19.12
C ASN A 210 14.52 -24.05 17.72
N VAL A 211 15.07 -23.15 16.89
CA VAL A 211 16.14 -23.45 15.91
C VAL A 211 17.00 -22.20 15.74
#